data_AF-A0A953SIQ2-F1
#
_entry.id   AF-A0A953SIQ2-F1
#
_cell.length_a   1.000
_cell.length_b   1.000
_cell.length_c   1.000
_cell.angle_alpha   90.00
_cell.angle_beta   90.00
_cell.angle_gamma   90.00
#
_symmetry.space_group_name_H-M   'P 1'
#
loop_
_entity.id
_entity.type
_entity.pdbx_description
1 polymer ?
#
loop_
_entity_poly.entity_id
_entity_poly.type
_entity_poly.pdbx_seq_one_letter_code
_entity_poly.pdbx_strand_id
1 'polypeptide(L)'
;MSNDPIPIIDLGRLAYAPALDAQRQHHAAVLAAREAGSPLLGRILTVEHDAVITLTPRPGVAEHLLATPELLAAHGVEVHETDRGGDITYHDPGQQ
;
A
#
# COMPACT_ATOMS: atom_id res chain seq x y z
N MET A 1 4.16 12.41 -26.88
CA MET A 1 4.03 11.56 -25.67
C MET A 1 4.70 10.25 -25.99
N SER A 2 5.66 9.80 -25.18
CA SER A 2 6.33 8.51 -25.43
C SER A 2 5.30 7.39 -25.25
N ASN A 3 5.34 6.38 -26.13
CA ASN A 3 4.43 5.23 -26.12
C ASN A 3 5.07 4.04 -25.38
N ASP A 4 6.05 4.31 -24.53
CA ASP A 4 6.76 3.28 -23.78
C ASP A 4 5.80 2.61 -22.80
N PRO A 5 5.79 1.26 -22.73
CA PRO A 5 4.92 0.54 -21.82
C PRO A 5 5.28 0.87 -20.37
N ILE A 6 4.28 1.06 -19.52
CA ILE A 6 4.49 1.20 -18.08
C ILE A 6 4.97 -0.15 -17.53
N PRO A 7 6.16 -0.23 -16.89
CA PRO A 7 6.63 -1.47 -16.27
C PRO A 7 5.67 -1.93 -15.18
N ILE A 8 5.33 -3.22 -15.20
CA ILE A 8 4.58 -3.88 -14.13
C ILE A 8 5.57 -4.71 -13.31
N ILE A 9 5.57 -4.54 -11.99
CA ILE A 9 6.33 -5.34 -11.05
C ILE A 9 5.36 -6.11 -10.18
N ASP A 10 5.45 -7.43 -10.24
CA ASP A 10 4.74 -8.32 -9.33
C ASP A 10 5.55 -8.52 -8.05
N LEU A 11 5.02 -8.00 -6.93
CA LEU A 11 5.60 -8.18 -5.60
C LEU A 11 5.15 -9.50 -4.97
N GLY A 12 4.21 -10.22 -5.60
CA GLY A 12 3.61 -11.43 -5.06
C GLY A 12 2.78 -11.13 -3.81
N ARG A 13 2.91 -12.00 -2.80
CA ARG A 13 2.19 -11.87 -1.53
C ARG A 13 3.11 -11.30 -0.45
N LEU A 14 2.69 -10.20 0.18
CA LEU A 14 3.47 -9.51 1.21
C LEU A 14 2.56 -8.90 2.29
N ALA A 15 3.03 -8.91 3.53
CA ALA A 15 2.47 -8.04 4.57
C ALA A 15 2.51 -6.56 4.13
N TYR A 16 1.62 -5.75 4.68
CA TYR A 16 1.42 -4.37 4.25
C TYR A 16 2.69 -3.50 4.36
N ALA A 17 3.40 -3.59 5.50
CA ALA A 17 4.56 -2.74 5.75
C ALA A 17 5.72 -2.97 4.74
N PRO A 18 6.17 -4.20 4.46
CA PRO A 18 7.16 -4.46 3.40
C PRO A 18 6.72 -3.97 2.01
N ALA A 19 5.44 -4.09 1.67
CA ALA A 19 4.92 -3.61 0.40
C ALA A 19 4.90 -2.08 0.31
N LEU A 20 4.53 -1.38 1.40
CA LEU A 20 4.62 0.06 1.52
C LEU A 20 6.07 0.55 1.40
N ASP A 21 7.03 -0.18 1.98
CA ASP A 21 8.45 0.14 1.84
C ASP A 21 8.93 -0.02 0.39
N ALA A 22 8.53 -1.09 -0.30
CA ALA A 22 8.80 -1.26 -1.73
C ALA A 22 8.20 -0.11 -2.56
N GLN A 23 6.95 0.29 -2.27
CA GLN A 23 6.31 1.44 -2.90
C GLN A 23 7.12 2.73 -2.70
N ARG A 24 7.56 3.01 -1.47
CA ARG A 24 8.37 4.19 -1.13
C ARG A 24 9.73 4.19 -1.83
N GLN A 25 10.39 3.04 -1.93
CA GLN A 25 11.65 2.90 -2.67
C GLN A 25 11.47 3.21 -4.16
N HIS A 26 10.43 2.66 -4.78
CA HIS A 26 10.12 2.95 -6.19
C HIS A 26 9.73 4.40 -6.42
N HIS A 27 8.97 5.00 -5.51
CA HIS A 27 8.62 6.42 -5.54
C HIS A 27 9.87 7.31 -5.45
N ALA A 28 10.78 7.04 -4.51
CA ALA A 28 12.03 7.77 -4.37
C ALA A 28 12.89 7.70 -5.64
N ALA A 29 12.94 6.53 -6.30
CA ALA A 29 13.65 6.38 -7.57
C ALA A 29 13.05 7.25 -8.70
N VAL A 30 11.73 7.39 -8.76
CA VAL A 30 11.06 8.27 -9.74
C VAL A 30 11.41 9.74 -9.49
N LEU A 31 11.40 10.17 -8.22
CA LEU A 31 11.78 11.54 -7.83
C LEU A 31 13.24 11.83 -8.20
N ALA A 32 14.17 10.96 -7.81
CA ALA A 32 15.60 11.14 -8.09
C ALA A 32 15.89 11.22 -9.60
N ALA A 33 15.22 10.40 -10.41
CA ALA A 33 15.38 10.40 -11.86
C ALA A 33 14.87 11.71 -12.50
N ARG A 34 13.76 12.25 -11.97
CA ARG A 34 13.27 13.58 -12.37
C ARG A 34 14.26 14.69 -12.02
N GLU A 35 14.83 14.67 -10.82
CA GLU A 35 15.83 15.65 -10.37
C GLU A 35 17.11 15.59 -11.19
N ALA A 36 17.53 14.39 -11.61
CA ALA A 36 18.69 14.17 -12.48
C ALA A 36 18.44 14.53 -13.97
N GLY A 37 17.25 15.03 -14.33
CA GLY A 37 16.91 15.38 -15.71
C GLY A 37 16.66 14.18 -16.62
N SER A 38 16.46 12.98 -16.05
CA SER A 38 16.18 11.74 -16.77
C SER A 38 14.88 11.10 -16.22
N PRO A 39 13.71 11.73 -16.43
CA PRO A 39 12.47 11.31 -15.79
C PRO A 39 12.06 9.89 -16.18
N LEU A 40 11.65 9.10 -15.19
CA LEU A 40 11.04 7.78 -15.39
C LEU A 40 9.52 7.91 -15.50
N LEU A 41 8.89 7.07 -16.32
CA LEU A 41 7.43 7.01 -16.48
C LEU A 41 6.70 6.59 -15.19
N GLY A 42 7.37 5.83 -14.31
CA GLY A 42 6.79 5.17 -13.15
C GLY A 42 6.69 3.66 -13.35
N ARG A 43 5.99 2.98 -12.43
CA ARG A 43 5.75 1.52 -12.46
C ARG A 43 4.39 1.23 -11.85
N ILE A 44 3.74 0.16 -12.29
CA ILE A 44 2.59 -0.43 -11.59
C ILE A 44 3.13 -1.53 -10.70
N LEU A 45 2.83 -1.48 -9.41
CA LEU A 45 3.15 -2.55 -8.47
C LEU A 45 1.88 -3.37 -8.25
N THR A 46 1.94 -4.68 -8.49
CA THR A 46 0.87 -5.61 -8.09
C THR A 46 1.31 -6.34 -6.83
N VAL A 47 0.38 -6.51 -5.90
CA VAL A 47 0.63 -7.16 -4.62
C VAL A 47 -0.66 -7.76 -4.09
N GLU A 48 -0.55 -8.90 -3.44
CA GLU A 48 -1.59 -9.48 -2.61
C GLU A 48 -1.16 -9.35 -1.14
N HIS A 49 -2.06 -8.91 -0.25
CA HIS A 49 -1.72 -8.71 1.15
C HIS A 49 -2.14 -9.89 2.03
N ASP A 50 -1.32 -10.18 3.04
CA ASP A 50 -1.84 -10.84 4.25
C ASP A 50 -2.95 -9.99 4.88
N ALA A 51 -3.84 -10.62 5.66
CA ALA A 51 -5.00 -9.96 6.25
C ALA A 51 -4.62 -8.65 6.97
N VAL A 52 -5.11 -7.52 6.46
CA VAL A 52 -4.75 -6.20 6.99
C VAL A 52 -5.88 -5.20 6.83
N ILE A 53 -6.10 -4.41 7.87
CA ILE A 53 -6.93 -3.21 7.84
C ILE A 53 -6.00 -1.99 7.75
N THR A 54 -6.25 -1.11 6.78
CA THR A 54 -5.55 0.18 6.70
C THR A 54 -6.52 1.31 6.96
N LEU A 55 -6.12 2.29 7.77
CA LEU A 55 -6.96 3.43 8.13
C LEU A 55 -6.18 4.75 8.11
N THR A 56 -6.87 5.84 7.80
CA THR A 56 -6.27 7.18 7.89
C THR A 56 -6.35 7.73 9.32
N PRO A 57 -5.34 8.46 9.81
CA PRO A 57 -5.33 9.03 11.16
C PRO A 57 -6.21 10.30 11.27
N ARG A 58 -7.40 10.28 10.66
CA ARG A 58 -8.36 11.39 10.69
C ARG A 58 -9.35 11.21 11.86
N PRO A 59 -9.81 12.30 12.51
CA PRO A 59 -10.80 12.21 13.58
C PRO A 59 -12.04 11.42 13.15
N GLY A 60 -12.51 10.51 14.00
CA GLY A 60 -13.68 9.66 13.73
C GLY A 60 -13.41 8.41 12.90
N VAL A 61 -12.29 8.30 12.17
CA VAL A 61 -12.00 7.11 11.34
C VAL A 61 -11.73 5.87 12.18
N ALA A 62 -11.05 6.02 13.32
CA ALA A 62 -10.79 4.91 14.24
C ALA A 62 -12.08 4.30 14.79
N GLU A 63 -13.18 5.06 14.87
CA GLU A 63 -14.49 4.58 15.34
C GLU A 63 -15.16 3.62 14.33
N HIS A 64 -14.72 3.64 13.07
CA HIS A 64 -15.17 2.67 12.07
C HIS A 64 -14.55 1.28 12.26
N LEU A 65 -13.52 1.14 13.11
CA LEU A 65 -12.95 -0.14 13.47
C LEU A 65 -13.77 -0.78 14.61
N LEU A 66 -14.75 -1.60 14.24
CA LEU A 66 -15.66 -2.24 15.19
C LEU A 66 -15.04 -3.42 15.95
N ALA A 67 -14.03 -4.07 15.37
CA ALA A 67 -13.35 -5.21 15.96
C ALA A 67 -12.30 -4.75 16.99
N THR A 68 -12.22 -5.43 18.13
CA THR A 68 -11.20 -5.10 19.14
C THR A 68 -9.82 -5.57 18.67
N PRO A 69 -8.72 -4.95 19.18
CA PRO A 69 -7.36 -5.39 18.86
C PRO A 69 -7.13 -6.88 19.15
N GLU A 70 -7.73 -7.41 20.22
CA GLU A 70 -7.61 -8.82 20.59
C GLU A 70 -8.30 -9.74 19.58
N LEU A 71 -9.47 -9.35 19.08
CA LEU A 71 -10.19 -10.11 18.06
C LEU A 71 -9.42 -10.13 16.74
N LEU A 72 -8.86 -8.99 16.34
CA LEU A 72 -8.05 -8.86 15.12
C LEU A 72 -6.78 -9.71 15.22
N ALA A 73 -6.06 -9.62 16.35
CA ALA A 73 -4.88 -10.44 16.60
C ALA A 73 -5.19 -11.94 16.60
N ALA A 74 -6.33 -12.36 17.18
CA ALA A 74 -6.76 -13.76 17.16
C ALA A 74 -7.06 -14.30 15.76
N HIS A 75 -7.39 -13.42 14.81
CA HIS A 75 -7.61 -13.75 13.39
C HIS A 75 -6.40 -13.45 12.50
N GLY A 76 -5.27 -13.01 13.08
CA GLY A 76 -4.06 -12.66 12.33
C GLY A 76 -4.22 -11.42 11.42
N VAL A 77 -5.15 -10.52 11.75
CA VAL A 77 -5.39 -9.29 11.00
C VAL A 77 -4.51 -8.17 11.55
N GLU A 78 -3.61 -7.63 10.72
CA GLU A 78 -2.82 -6.46 11.08
C GLU A 78 -3.64 -5.15 10.93
N VAL A 79 -3.27 -4.11 11.66
CA VAL A 79 -3.83 -2.76 11.51
C VAL A 79 -2.71 -1.77 11.28
N HIS A 80 -2.77 -1.02 10.19
CA HIS A 80 -1.76 -0.01 9.85
C HIS A 80 -2.41 1.35 9.54
N GLU A 81 -1.75 2.41 9.97
CA GLU A 81 -2.09 3.76 9.53
C GLU A 81 -1.51 4.03 8.14
N THR A 82 -2.23 4.84 7.35
CA THR A 82 -1.84 5.22 6.00
C THR A 82 -2.22 6.66 5.70
N ASP A 83 -1.47 7.30 4.79
CA ASP A 83 -1.65 8.68 4.33
C ASP A 83 -2.47 8.79 3.04
N ARG A 84 -3.04 7.67 2.54
CA ARG A 84 -3.94 7.68 1.38
C ARG A 84 -5.24 8.44 1.67
N GLY A 85 -5.97 8.81 0.61
CA GLY A 85 -7.36 9.25 0.74
C GLY A 85 -8.31 8.13 1.16
N GLY A 86 -9.53 8.51 1.59
CA GLY A 86 -10.56 7.56 2.07
C GLY A 86 -10.37 7.16 3.54
N ASP A 87 -11.30 6.41 4.13
CA ASP A 87 -11.36 6.24 5.59
C ASP A 87 -10.59 4.99 6.07
N ILE A 88 -11.23 3.83 5.97
CA ILE A 88 -10.72 2.52 6.40
C ILE A 88 -11.00 1.50 5.29
N THR A 89 -10.13 0.52 5.10
CA THR A 89 -10.36 -0.60 4.17
C THR A 89 -9.65 -1.86 4.63
N TYR A 90 -10.03 -3.00 4.06
CA TYR A 90 -9.52 -4.32 4.39
C TYR A 90 -8.97 -5.02 3.14
N HIS A 91 -7.82 -5.67 3.30
CA HIS A 91 -7.16 -6.49 2.29
C HIS A 91 -6.90 -7.88 2.86
N ASP A 92 -7.02 -8.91 2.02
CA ASP A 92 -6.81 -10.32 2.37
C ASP A 92 -6.42 -11.09 1.10
N PRO A 93 -5.83 -12.31 1.21
CA PRO A 93 -5.56 -13.13 0.04
C PRO A 93 -6.84 -13.42 -0.76
N GLY A 94 -6.72 -13.39 -2.09
CA GLY A 94 -7.82 -13.50 -3.04
C GLY A 94 -8.42 -12.15 -3.46
N GLN A 95 -8.03 -11.05 -2.83
CA GLN A 95 -8.34 -9.70 -3.31
C GLN A 95 -7.29 -9.29 -4.37
N GLN A 96 -7.69 -9.29 -5.63
CA GLN A 96 -6.88 -8.84 -6.78
C GLN A 96 -7.41 -7.54 -7.37
#